data_AF-A0AAD3W172-F1
#
_entry.id   AF-A0AAD3W172-F1
#
_cell.length_a   1.000
_cell.length_b   1.000
_cell.length_c   1.000
_cell.angle_alpha   90.00
_cell.angle_beta   90.00
_cell.angle_gamma   90.00
#
_symmetry.space_group_name_H-M   'P 1'
#
loop_
_entity.id
_entity.type
_entity.pdbx_description
1 polymer ?
#
loop_
_entity_poly.entity_id
_entity_poly.type
_entity_poly.pdbx_seq_one_letter_code
_entity_poly.pdbx_strand_id
1 'polypeptide(L)'
;MAGVPFWIRALGSAFILFAGTLAGKLLAAKLETELEELSRFELALLNLSTEISYSLSTLPKALSNAGNKAGGDTGTLFSLIGSLSGIEQRRTVEEAFDLALEQAQGLNVPEFELEILRVLVKNLGVWGCKEQIGFIDIALTESRNYRSSIQEEHMKKARMYRSLGVLFALGIVIVLL
;
A
#
# COMPACT_ATOMS: atom_id res chain seq x y z
N MET A 1 -50.12 -25.87 -2.45
CA MET A 1 -48.79 -25.26 -2.28
C MET A 1 -48.21 -25.06 -3.66
N ALA A 2 -48.21 -23.83 -4.18
CA ALA A 2 -47.67 -23.54 -5.50
C ALA A 2 -46.12 -23.60 -5.43
N GLY A 3 -45.51 -24.52 -6.16
CA GLY A 3 -44.06 -24.64 -6.25
C GLY A 3 -43.46 -23.37 -6.85
N VAL A 4 -42.36 -22.89 -6.28
CA VAL A 4 -41.63 -21.74 -6.81
C VAL A 4 -41.24 -22.01 -8.27
N PRO A 5 -41.61 -21.14 -9.22
CA PRO A 5 -41.37 -21.39 -10.64
C PRO A 5 -39.87 -21.46 -10.96
N PHE A 6 -39.49 -22.40 -11.82
CA PHE A 6 -38.11 -22.70 -12.23
C PHE A 6 -37.31 -21.46 -12.65
N TRP A 7 -37.95 -20.51 -13.35
CA TRP A 7 -37.33 -19.27 -13.81
C TRP A 7 -36.86 -18.36 -12.67
N ILE A 8 -37.60 -18.30 -11.56
CA ILE A 8 -37.19 -17.53 -10.37
C ILE A 8 -35.94 -18.14 -9.74
N ARG A 9 -35.84 -19.47 -9.74
CA ARG A 9 -34.68 -20.22 -9.23
C ARG A 9 -33.44 -20.01 -10.09
N ALA A 10 -33.59 -20.10 -11.41
CA ALA A 10 -32.50 -19.86 -12.36
C ALA A 10 -31.96 -18.41 -12.26
N LEU A 11 -32.87 -17.44 -12.11
CA LEU A 11 -32.51 -16.03 -11.98
C LEU A 11 -31.79 -15.75 -10.64
N GLY A 12 -32.26 -16.34 -9.54
CA GLY A 12 -31.62 -16.23 -8.22
C GLY A 12 -30.20 -16.80 -8.21
N SER A 13 -30.01 -17.99 -8.78
CA SER A 13 -28.68 -18.61 -8.89
C SER A 13 -27.72 -17.78 -9.74
N ALA A 14 -28.19 -17.23 -10.87
CA ALA A 14 -27.37 -16.35 -11.71
C ALA A 14 -26.98 -15.05 -10.97
N PHE A 15 -27.92 -14.47 -10.21
CA PHE A 15 -27.66 -13.23 -9.46
C PHE A 15 -26.61 -13.43 -8.37
N ILE A 16 -26.63 -14.57 -7.66
CA ILE A 16 -25.67 -14.86 -6.60
C ILE A 16 -24.27 -15.12 -7.18
N LEU A 17 -24.17 -15.87 -8.28
CA LEU A 17 -22.90 -16.08 -8.97
C LEU A 17 -22.31 -14.75 -9.47
N PHE A 18 -23.17 -13.86 -9.99
CA PHE A 18 -22.75 -12.56 -10.47
C PHE A 18 -22.30 -11.64 -9.32
N ALA A 19 -23.06 -11.58 -8.23
CA ALA A 19 -22.73 -10.79 -7.04
C ALA A 19 -21.43 -11.27 -6.38
N GLY A 20 -21.22 -12.59 -6.24
CA GLY A 20 -19.99 -13.14 -5.69
C GLY A 20 -18.76 -12.87 -6.55
N THR A 21 -18.92 -12.94 -7.88
CA THR A 21 -17.83 -12.63 -8.83
C THR A 21 -17.46 -11.15 -8.79
N LEU A 22 -18.44 -10.24 -8.76
CA LEU A 22 -18.20 -8.80 -8.67
C LEU A 22 -17.54 -8.42 -7.34
N ALA A 23 -18.04 -8.94 -6.21
CA ALA A 23 -17.46 -8.70 -4.90
C ALA A 23 -16.01 -9.21 -4.80
N GLY A 24 -15.73 -10.40 -5.36
CA GLY A 24 -14.39 -10.94 -5.43
C GLY A 24 -13.42 -10.09 -6.26
N LYS A 25 -13.88 -9.58 -7.42
CA LYS A 25 -13.07 -8.70 -8.27
C LYS A 25 -12.74 -7.37 -7.59
N LEU A 26 -13.70 -6.75 -6.90
CA LEU A 26 -13.47 -5.50 -6.17
C LEU A 26 -12.46 -5.68 -5.04
N LEU A 27 -12.56 -6.78 -4.29
CA LEU A 27 -11.61 -7.09 -3.21
C LEU A 27 -10.19 -7.32 -3.74
N ALA A 28 -10.05 -8.02 -4.87
CA ALA A 28 -8.76 -8.28 -5.50
C ALA A 28 -8.12 -6.99 -6.02
N ALA A 29 -8.90 -6.13 -6.69
CA ALA A 29 -8.40 -4.86 -7.21
C ALA A 29 -7.87 -3.96 -6.09
N LYS A 30 -8.59 -3.86 -4.95
CA LYS A 30 -8.12 -3.07 -3.80
C LYS A 30 -6.79 -3.57 -3.26
N LEU A 31 -6.63 -4.89 -3.13
CA LEU A 31 -5.38 -5.51 -2.70
C LEU A 31 -4.24 -5.21 -3.68
N GLU A 32 -4.49 -5.32 -4.98
CA GLU A 32 -3.48 -5.06 -6.01
C GLU A 32 -2.97 -3.62 -5.92
N THR A 33 -3.88 -2.65 -5.77
CA THR A 33 -3.50 -1.24 -5.57
C THR A 33 -2.67 -1.03 -4.30
N GLU A 34 -3.07 -1.66 -3.19
CA GLU A 34 -2.34 -1.55 -1.91
C GLU A 34 -0.93 -2.16 -1.99
N LEU A 35 -0.77 -3.32 -2.64
CA LEU A 35 0.54 -3.93 -2.87
C LEU A 35 1.41 -3.14 -3.84
N GLU A 36 0.79 -2.47 -4.82
CA GLU A 36 1.49 -1.62 -5.78
C GLU A 36 2.07 -0.36 -5.10
N GLU A 37 1.29 0.34 -4.28
CA GLU A 37 1.80 1.50 -3.51
C GLU A 37 2.92 1.08 -2.56
N LEU A 38 2.76 -0.05 -1.86
CA LEU A 38 3.82 -0.59 -1.01
C LEU A 38 5.11 -0.85 -1.82
N SER A 39 4.97 -1.33 -3.06
CA SER A 39 6.11 -1.58 -3.96
C SER A 39 6.80 -0.28 -4.36
N ARG A 40 6.04 0.79 -4.58
CA ARG A 40 6.56 2.14 -4.82
C ARG A 40 7.27 2.68 -3.59
N PHE A 41 6.76 2.44 -2.37
CA PHE A 41 7.43 2.82 -1.13
C PHE A 41 8.79 2.15 -0.96
N GLU A 42 8.88 0.84 -1.14
CA GLU A 42 10.16 0.13 -1.09
C GLU A 42 11.14 0.64 -2.15
N LEU A 43 10.65 0.95 -3.35
CA LEU A 43 11.47 1.53 -4.41
C LEU A 43 11.98 2.93 -4.05
N ALA A 44 11.16 3.76 -3.41
CA ALA A 44 11.56 5.07 -2.90
C ALA A 44 12.66 4.92 -1.83
N LEU A 45 12.48 4.04 -0.86
CA LEU A 45 13.46 3.77 0.19
C LEU A 45 14.80 3.24 -0.36
N LEU A 46 14.77 2.30 -1.31
CA LEU A 46 15.98 1.79 -1.96
C LEU A 46 16.74 2.87 -2.73
N ASN A 47 16.03 3.72 -3.47
CA ASN A 47 16.64 4.84 -4.18
C ASN A 47 17.23 5.86 -3.21
N LEU A 48 16.53 6.19 -2.13
CA LEU A 48 17.01 7.09 -1.10
C LEU A 48 18.28 6.56 -0.43
N SER A 49 18.30 5.26 -0.06
CA SER A 49 19.47 4.58 0.50
C SER A 49 20.67 4.67 -0.45
N THR A 50 20.43 4.44 -1.74
CA THR A 50 21.48 4.52 -2.78
C THR A 50 22.03 5.95 -2.90
N GLU A 51 21.17 6.97 -2.96
CA GLU A 51 21.63 8.35 -3.10
C GLU A 51 22.40 8.86 -1.88
N ILE A 52 21.99 8.47 -0.67
CA ILE A 52 22.70 8.80 0.58
C ILE A 52 24.04 8.05 0.65
N SER A 53 24.06 6.76 0.32
CA SER A 53 25.25 5.91 0.34
C SER A 53 26.36 6.44 -0.57
N TYR A 54 26.00 6.84 -1.78
CA TYR A 54 26.96 7.41 -2.73
C TYR A 54 27.15 8.93 -2.56
N SER A 55 26.47 9.56 -1.60
CA SER A 55 26.49 11.01 -1.39
C SER A 55 26.28 11.81 -2.69
N LEU A 56 25.38 11.31 -3.55
CA LEU A 56 25.17 11.83 -4.91
C LEU A 56 24.49 13.21 -4.92
N SER A 57 23.79 13.52 -3.84
CA SER A 57 22.91 14.68 -3.75
C SER A 57 22.73 15.09 -2.29
N THR A 58 22.26 16.33 -2.07
CA THR A 58 21.82 16.75 -0.74
C THR A 58 20.59 15.95 -0.33
N LEU A 59 20.40 15.70 0.97
CA LEU A 59 19.27 14.90 1.48
C LEU A 59 17.89 15.34 0.94
N PRO A 60 17.55 16.65 0.85
CA PRO A 60 16.31 17.09 0.22
C PRO A 60 16.20 16.67 -1.25
N LYS A 61 17.29 16.76 -2.01
CA LYS A 61 17.34 16.35 -3.42
C LYS A 61 17.30 14.83 -3.58
N ALA A 62 17.90 14.08 -2.66
CA ALA A 62 17.81 12.63 -2.61
C ALA A 62 16.35 12.17 -2.40
N LEU A 63 15.63 12.83 -1.49
CA LEU A 63 14.20 12.59 -1.27
C LEU A 63 13.37 12.87 -2.52
N SER A 64 13.60 14.00 -3.19
CA SER A 64 12.90 14.33 -4.44
C SER A 64 13.21 13.37 -5.58
N ASN A 65 14.47 12.95 -5.73
CA ASN A 65 14.83 11.99 -6.76
C ASN A 65 14.26 10.60 -6.49
N ALA A 66 14.27 10.17 -5.22
CA ALA A 66 13.67 8.91 -4.79
C ALA A 66 12.15 8.90 -5.07
N GLY A 67 11.45 9.97 -4.73
CA GLY A 67 10.02 10.13 -4.98
C GLY A 67 9.69 10.10 -6.48
N ASN A 68 10.44 10.86 -7.28
CA ASN A 68 10.24 10.91 -8.74
C ASN A 68 10.46 9.56 -9.42
N LYS A 69 11.38 8.73 -8.92
CA LYS A 69 11.62 7.36 -9.45
C LYS A 69 10.55 6.37 -9.01
N ALA A 70 10.01 6.51 -7.81
CA ALA A 70 8.95 5.65 -7.29
C ALA A 70 7.60 5.90 -7.99
N GLY A 71 7.25 7.16 -8.21
CA GLY A 71 5.96 7.56 -8.75
C GLY A 71 4.80 7.25 -7.81
N GLY A 72 3.56 7.47 -8.28
CA GLY A 72 2.36 7.28 -7.48
C GLY A 72 2.18 8.30 -6.35
N ASP A 73 1.30 7.97 -5.42
CA ASP A 73 0.98 8.84 -4.29
C ASP A 73 2.14 8.86 -3.31
N THR A 74 2.77 7.71 -3.06
CA THR A 74 3.97 7.61 -2.22
C THR A 74 5.15 8.39 -2.81
N GLY A 75 5.37 8.32 -4.13
CA GLY A 75 6.42 9.11 -4.78
C GLY A 75 6.17 10.62 -4.69
N THR A 76 4.90 11.04 -4.83
CA THR A 76 4.49 12.44 -4.68
C THR A 76 4.78 12.95 -3.28
N LEU A 77 4.50 12.15 -2.24
CA LEU A 77 4.81 12.48 -0.86
C LEU A 77 6.33 12.67 -0.65
N PHE A 78 7.17 11.74 -1.12
CA PHE A 78 8.64 11.87 -1.03
C PHE A 78 9.16 13.12 -1.73
N SER A 79 8.64 13.41 -2.93
CA SER A 79 9.01 14.61 -3.67
C SER A 79 8.61 15.89 -2.96
N LEU A 80 7.45 15.91 -2.33
CA LEU A 80 6.97 17.04 -1.54
C LEU A 80 7.84 17.29 -0.31
N ILE A 81 8.19 16.23 0.45
CA ILE A 81 9.10 16.33 1.61
C ILE A 81 10.45 16.90 1.17
N GLY A 82 11.01 16.41 0.05
CA GLY A 82 12.27 16.91 -0.50
C GLY A 82 12.20 18.39 -0.90
N SER A 83 11.07 18.85 -1.44
CA SER A 83 10.87 20.26 -1.83
C SER A 83 10.67 21.22 -0.65
N LEU A 84 10.10 20.70 0.45
CA LEU A 84 9.78 21.48 1.66
C LEU A 84 10.90 21.44 2.71
N SER A 85 11.92 20.60 2.53
CA SER A 85 13.06 20.44 3.43
C SER A 85 14.33 21.11 2.91
N GLY A 86 15.24 21.43 3.82
CA GLY A 86 16.57 21.93 3.50
C GLY A 86 16.81 23.38 3.93
N ILE A 87 18.01 23.86 3.65
CA ILE A 87 18.51 25.15 4.13
C ILE A 87 17.70 26.31 3.56
N GLU A 88 17.28 26.23 2.30
CA GLU A 88 16.48 27.27 1.63
C GLU A 88 15.14 27.47 2.33
N GLN A 89 14.50 26.38 2.75
CA GLN A 89 13.23 26.39 3.47
C GLN A 89 13.40 26.57 4.98
N ARG A 90 14.64 26.51 5.50
CA ARG A 90 14.99 26.51 6.93
C ARG A 90 14.20 25.49 7.74
N ARG A 91 13.96 24.31 7.15
CA ARG A 91 13.16 23.24 7.74
C ARG A 91 13.92 21.93 7.77
N THR A 92 13.74 21.18 8.85
CA THR A 92 14.21 19.80 8.94
C THR A 92 13.36 18.89 8.04
N VAL A 93 13.83 17.67 7.81
CA VAL A 93 13.06 16.66 7.06
C VAL A 93 11.78 16.28 7.82
N GLU A 94 11.83 16.25 9.15
CA GLU A 94 10.66 16.00 10.01
C GLU A 94 9.60 17.11 9.87
N GLU A 95 10.00 18.38 9.98
CA GLU A 95 9.07 19.51 9.81
C GLU A 95 8.47 19.57 8.40
N ALA A 96 9.28 19.26 7.38
CA ALA A 96 8.83 19.17 6.00
C ALA A 96 7.85 18.02 5.80
N PHE A 97 8.01 16.91 6.52
CA PHE A 97 7.08 15.78 6.48
C PHE A 97 5.71 16.14 7.05
N ASP A 98 5.66 16.77 8.22
CA ASP A 98 4.37 17.17 8.81
C ASP A 98 3.63 18.17 7.90
N LEU A 99 4.34 19.13 7.31
CA LEU A 99 3.76 20.04 6.31
C LEU A 99 3.36 19.34 5.02
N ALA A 100 4.13 18.34 4.56
CA ALA A 100 3.78 17.55 3.39
C ALA A 100 2.48 16.78 3.64
N LEU A 101 2.25 16.23 4.84
CA LEU A 101 0.99 15.58 5.20
C LEU A 101 -0.19 16.55 5.19
N GLU A 102 0.00 17.78 5.68
CA GLU A 102 -1.04 18.81 5.63
C GLU A 102 -1.40 19.21 4.19
N GLN A 103 -0.40 19.24 3.29
CA GLN A 103 -0.57 19.59 1.88
C GLN A 103 -1.03 18.41 1.01
N ALA A 104 -0.79 17.17 1.45
CA ALA A 104 -1.14 15.93 0.76
C ALA A 104 -2.63 15.57 0.84
N GLN A 105 -3.53 16.55 0.96
CA GLN A 105 -4.97 16.32 0.94
C GLN A 105 -5.38 15.67 -0.39
N GLY A 106 -5.66 14.36 -0.35
CA GLY A 106 -6.06 13.58 -1.52
C GLY A 106 -5.06 12.51 -1.97
N LEU A 107 -3.86 12.43 -1.39
CA LEU A 107 -2.98 11.29 -1.60
C LEU A 107 -3.50 10.06 -0.84
N ASN A 108 -3.58 8.92 -1.51
CA ASN A 108 -4.00 7.65 -0.93
C ASN A 108 -2.79 6.81 -0.53
N VAL A 109 -1.94 7.36 0.34
CA VAL A 109 -0.81 6.64 0.91
C VAL A 109 -1.30 5.76 2.07
N PRO A 110 -0.95 4.45 2.10
CA PRO A 110 -1.31 3.58 3.20
C PRO A 110 -0.81 4.11 4.56
N GLU A 111 -1.67 4.08 5.58
CA GLU A 111 -1.34 4.56 6.94
C GLU A 111 -0.07 3.89 7.51
N PHE A 112 0.13 2.61 7.18
CA PHE A 112 1.32 1.88 7.57
C PHE A 112 2.62 2.46 6.98
N GLU A 113 2.59 2.91 5.72
CA GLU A 113 3.75 3.59 5.11
C GLU A 113 4.01 4.92 5.79
N LEU A 114 2.95 5.66 6.15
CA LEU A 114 3.08 6.93 6.87
C LEU A 114 3.73 6.75 8.24
N GLU A 115 3.38 5.69 8.96
CA GLU A 115 3.96 5.40 10.28
C GLU A 115 5.45 5.03 10.17
N ILE A 116 5.82 4.17 9.22
CA ILE A 116 7.24 3.86 8.95
C ILE A 116 7.99 5.14 8.59
N LEU A 117 7.43 5.92 7.66
CA LEU A 117 8.07 7.14 7.17
C LEU A 117 8.22 8.17 8.29
N ARG A 118 7.24 8.32 9.17
CA ARG A 118 7.28 9.19 10.36
C ARG A 118 8.43 8.85 11.28
N VAL A 119 8.71 7.57 11.51
CA VAL A 119 9.86 7.13 12.31
C VAL A 119 11.17 7.38 11.57
N LEU A 120 11.19 7.14 10.25
CA LEU A 120 12.38 7.34 9.43
C LEU A 120 12.80 8.81 9.37
N VAL A 121 11.88 9.74 9.08
CA VAL A 121 12.21 11.17 8.88
C VAL A 121 12.84 11.83 10.11
N LYS A 122 12.51 11.36 11.32
CA LYS A 122 13.14 11.78 12.59
C LYS A 122 14.63 11.48 12.66
N ASN A 123 15.07 10.47 11.93
CA ASN A 123 16.46 10.04 11.90
C ASN A 123 17.22 10.57 10.67
N LEU A 124 16.51 11.09 9.66
CA LEU A 124 17.13 11.64 8.46
C LEU A 124 17.72 13.04 8.74
N GLY A 125 18.98 13.24 8.37
CA GLY A 125 19.68 14.52 8.53
C GLY A 125 20.28 14.78 9.92
N VAL A 126 20.02 13.90 10.89
CA VAL A 126 20.62 13.97 12.25
C VAL A 126 21.92 13.18 12.35
N TRP A 127 21.96 12.01 11.71
CA TRP A 127 23.08 11.06 11.82
C TRP A 127 23.99 11.08 10.58
N GLY A 128 25.12 10.36 10.65
CA GLY A 128 25.99 10.14 9.50
C GLY A 128 25.33 9.28 8.42
N CYS A 129 25.90 9.25 7.21
CA CYS A 129 25.34 8.50 6.07
C CYS A 129 25.17 7.00 6.39
N LYS A 130 26.12 6.40 7.11
CA LYS A 130 26.08 4.98 7.47
C LYS A 130 24.90 4.65 8.38
N GLU A 131 24.67 5.49 9.39
CA GLU A 131 23.56 5.32 10.32
C GLU A 131 22.22 5.55 9.63
N GLN A 132 22.12 6.58 8.77
CA GLN A 132 20.91 6.84 7.96
C GLN A 132 20.54 5.66 7.08
N ILE A 133 21.52 5.01 6.42
CA ILE A 133 21.28 3.78 5.65
C ILE A 133 20.72 2.67 6.54
N GLY A 134 21.25 2.50 7.75
CA GLY A 134 20.73 1.54 8.72
C GLY A 134 19.25 1.79 9.08
N PHE A 135 18.85 3.06 9.28
CA PHE A 135 17.44 3.39 9.51
C PHE A 135 16.56 3.11 8.28
N ILE A 136 17.08 3.35 7.07
CA ILE A 136 16.36 3.03 5.83
C ILE A 136 16.21 1.51 5.66
N ASP A 137 17.22 0.73 6.01
CA ASP A 137 17.17 -0.74 5.97
C ASP A 137 16.15 -1.31 6.97
N ILE A 138 16.02 -0.69 8.15
CA ILE A 138 14.96 -1.02 9.12
C ILE A 138 13.59 -0.72 8.51
N ALA A 139 13.40 0.47 7.94
CA ALA A 139 12.15 0.85 7.27
C ALA A 139 11.77 -0.09 6.11
N LEU A 140 12.77 -0.51 5.31
CA LEU A 140 12.59 -1.50 4.24
C LEU A 140 12.16 -2.86 4.78
N THR A 141 12.74 -3.28 5.90
CA THR A 141 12.41 -4.57 6.54
C THR A 141 10.98 -4.55 7.08
N GLU A 142 10.58 -3.49 7.77
CA GLU A 142 9.20 -3.31 8.25
C GLU A 142 8.20 -3.28 7.09
N SER A 143 8.50 -2.56 6.00
CA SER A 143 7.68 -2.54 4.78
C SER A 143 7.47 -3.95 4.19
N ARG A 144 8.55 -4.73 4.07
CA ARG A 144 8.50 -6.09 3.51
C ARG A 144 7.75 -7.06 4.41
N ASN A 145 7.92 -6.94 5.72
CA ASN A 145 7.20 -7.75 6.70
C ASN A 145 5.69 -7.50 6.60
N TYR A 146 5.28 -6.25 6.46
CA TYR A 146 3.88 -5.90 6.24
C TYR A 146 3.34 -6.36 4.89
N ARG A 147 4.13 -6.23 3.81
CA ARG A 147 3.73 -6.79 2.51
C ARG A 147 3.43 -8.28 2.63
N SER A 148 4.32 -9.01 3.29
CA SER A 148 4.17 -10.46 3.48
C SER A 148 2.95 -10.78 4.34
N SER A 149 2.68 -10.02 5.40
CA SER A 149 1.54 -10.26 6.28
C SER A 149 0.20 -10.05 5.56
N ILE A 150 0.09 -8.98 4.76
CA ILE A 150 -1.07 -8.70 3.91
C ILE A 150 -1.23 -9.83 2.88
N GLN A 151 -0.18 -10.19 2.15
CA GLN A 151 -0.25 -11.28 1.18
C GLN A 151 -0.71 -12.60 1.80
N GLU A 152 -0.20 -12.96 2.98
CA GLU A 152 -0.63 -14.15 3.72
C GLU A 152 -2.09 -14.08 4.15
N GLU A 153 -2.54 -12.94 4.69
CA GLU A 153 -3.91 -12.73 5.11
C GLU A 153 -4.87 -12.86 3.92
N HIS A 154 -4.51 -12.28 2.78
CA HIS A 154 -5.26 -12.38 1.54
C HIS A 154 -5.30 -13.81 1.01
N MET A 155 -4.20 -14.55 1.04
CA MET A 155 -4.19 -15.96 0.68
C MET A 155 -5.08 -16.81 1.58
N LYS A 156 -5.08 -16.56 2.90
CA LYS A 156 -5.96 -17.24 3.87
C LYS A 156 -7.43 -16.93 3.60
N LYS A 157 -7.77 -15.64 3.43
CA LYS A 157 -9.13 -15.19 3.10
C LYS A 157 -9.61 -15.74 1.76
N ALA A 158 -8.79 -15.73 0.72
CA ALA A 158 -9.13 -16.28 -0.59
C ALA A 158 -9.46 -17.78 -0.54
N ARG A 159 -8.69 -18.57 0.24
CA ARG A 159 -9.01 -19.99 0.47
C ARG A 159 -10.35 -20.17 1.18
N MET A 160 -10.61 -19.36 2.21
CA MET A 160 -11.87 -19.39 2.96
C MET A 160 -13.08 -18.98 2.10
N TYR A 161 -12.97 -17.92 1.30
CA TYR A 161 -14.06 -17.50 0.42
C TYR A 161 -14.31 -18.52 -0.70
N ARG A 162 -13.26 -19.17 -1.22
CA ARG A 162 -13.43 -20.26 -2.19
C ARG A 162 -14.19 -21.44 -1.58
N SER A 163 -13.90 -21.84 -0.34
CA SER A 163 -14.65 -22.93 0.31
C SER A 163 -16.09 -22.53 0.63
N LEU A 164 -16.32 -21.28 1.05
CA LEU A 164 -17.67 -20.74 1.29
C LEU A 164 -18.51 -20.72 0.01
N GLY A 165 -17.92 -20.31 -1.11
CA GLY A 165 -18.58 -20.31 -2.42
C GLY A 165 -18.97 -21.72 -2.87
N VAL A 166 -18.11 -22.72 -2.64
CA VAL A 166 -18.42 -24.13 -2.94
C VAL A 166 -19.55 -24.67 -2.05
N LEU A 167 -19.51 -24.39 -0.74
CA LEU A 167 -20.56 -24.78 0.20
C LEU A 167 -21.91 -24.12 -0.14
N PHE A 168 -21.87 -22.84 -0.51
CA PHE A 168 -23.06 -22.10 -0.91
C PHE A 168 -23.64 -22.64 -2.22
N ALA A 169 -22.80 -22.94 -3.22
CA ALA A 169 -23.23 -23.57 -4.45
C ALA A 169 -23.84 -24.97 -4.21
N LEU A 170 -23.22 -25.79 -3.35
CA LEU A 170 -23.76 -27.08 -2.93
C LEU A 170 -25.12 -26.92 -2.21
N GLY A 171 -25.24 -25.95 -1.31
CA GLY A 171 -26.50 -25.65 -0.62
C GLY A 171 -27.62 -25.26 -1.59
N ILE A 172 -27.31 -24.43 -2.59
CA ILE A 172 -28.26 -24.10 -3.65
C ILE A 172 -28.70 -25.36 -4.41
N VAL A 173 -27.76 -26.22 -4.80
CA VAL A 173 -28.06 -27.48 -5.51
C VAL A 173 -28.99 -28.37 -4.68
N ILE A 174 -28.75 -28.50 -3.38
CA ILE A 174 -29.59 -29.29 -2.47
C ILE A 174 -30.99 -28.70 -2.31
N VAL A 175 -31.14 -27.38 -2.24
CA VAL A 175 -32.46 -26.70 -2.16
C VAL A 175 -33.20 -26.76 -3.50
N LEU A 176 -32.48 -26.91 -4.61
CA LEU A 176 -33.04 -27.00 -5.97
C LEU A 176 -33.55 -28.40 -6.33
N LEU A 177 -32.95 -29.44 -5.76
CA LEU A 177 -33.44 -30.83 -5.78
C LEU A 177 -34.72 -30.97 -4.93
#